data_AF-A0A956IH84-F1
#
_entry.id   AF-A0A956IH84-F1
#
_cell.length_a   1.000
_cell.length_b   1.000
_cell.length_c   1.000
_cell.angle_alpha   90.00
_cell.angle_beta   90.00
_cell.angle_gamma   90.00
#
_symmetry.space_group_name_H-M   'P 1'
#
loop_
_entity.id
_entity.type
_entity.pdbx_description
1 polymer ?
#
loop_
_entity_poly.entity_id
_entity_poly.type
_entity_poly.pdbx_seq_one_letter_code
_entity_poly.pdbx_strand_id
1 'polypeptide(L)'
;WIRRMLQAHEGAAQASGARIVHCCGFDSIPSDLGTWALQREVEALHGRPCEAITLYVDRAKGGVSGGTIASMLNIVEEATRDPSVRKIAGHPYALNPEGERSGPDGSDQMGLGRAPDGRPTAPFVMAAINTRVVRRSNALLGYAYGRDFRYAEVMRFPATPKGQALALGMTAGLGALMLGLGVGPTRRLLAERVLPKPGEGPSADEREAGYFRMSLEGHGHDATGKPFEARYRVEGDLDPGYGQTAVMLGEAALCLALDASPAGPAGLRGGVLTPASALGAALLERLRAAGMRFELSG
;
A
#
# COMPACT_ATOMS: atom_id res chain seq x y z
N TRP A 1 7.14 12.62 -5.59
CA TRP A 1 8.54 12.14 -5.49
C TRP A 1 8.81 10.83 -6.25
N ILE A 2 8.18 9.69 -5.93
CA ILE A 2 8.44 8.39 -6.59
C ILE A 2 8.43 8.48 -8.11
N ARG A 3 7.41 9.15 -8.67
CA ARG A 3 7.30 9.45 -10.11
C ARG A 3 8.56 10.09 -10.71
N ARG A 4 9.17 11.05 -10.00
CA ARG A 4 10.40 11.74 -10.43
C ARG A 4 11.60 10.79 -10.39
N MET A 5 11.70 9.95 -9.36
CA MET A 5 12.77 8.93 -9.25
C MET A 5 12.67 7.91 -10.39
N LEU A 6 11.46 7.46 -10.73
CA LEU A 6 11.23 6.60 -11.89
C LEU A 6 11.74 7.26 -13.18
N GLN A 7 11.34 8.50 -13.44
CA GLN A 7 11.77 9.22 -14.64
C GLN A 7 13.28 9.47 -14.70
N ALA A 8 13.91 9.71 -13.56
CA ALA A 8 15.33 10.00 -13.48
C ALA A 8 16.22 8.75 -13.56
N HIS A 9 15.77 7.61 -13.02
CA HIS A 9 16.65 6.48 -12.74
C HIS A 9 16.26 5.14 -13.37
N GLU A 10 15.04 4.97 -13.88
CA GLU A 10 14.57 3.69 -14.46
C GLU A 10 15.50 3.19 -15.57
N GLY A 11 15.75 4.02 -16.59
CA GLY A 11 16.57 3.61 -17.75
C GLY A 11 18.02 3.28 -17.38
N ALA A 12 18.63 4.07 -16.49
CA ALA A 12 20.00 3.82 -16.02
C ALA A 12 20.10 2.55 -15.17
N ALA A 13 19.11 2.31 -14.29
CA ALA A 13 19.04 1.10 -13.48
C ALA A 13 18.84 -0.16 -14.34
N GLN A 14 17.97 -0.09 -15.37
CA GLN A 14 17.79 -1.18 -16.33
C GLN A 14 19.07 -1.48 -17.12
N ALA A 15 19.75 -0.45 -17.63
CA ALA A 15 20.96 -0.61 -18.44
C ALA A 15 22.14 -1.20 -17.64
N SER A 16 22.27 -0.82 -16.37
CA SER A 16 23.33 -1.30 -15.48
C SER A 16 23.04 -2.64 -14.81
N GLY A 17 21.78 -3.08 -14.78
CA GLY A 17 21.33 -4.19 -13.93
C GLY A 17 21.20 -3.80 -12.45
N ALA A 18 21.28 -2.51 -12.10
CA ALA A 18 21.02 -2.06 -10.74
C ALA A 18 19.53 -2.19 -10.42
N ARG A 19 19.22 -2.66 -9.21
CA ARG A 19 17.85 -2.84 -8.73
C ARG A 19 17.57 -1.88 -7.58
N ILE A 20 16.63 -0.97 -7.80
CA ILE A 20 16.17 -0.02 -6.79
C ILE A 20 14.76 -0.42 -6.38
N VAL A 21 14.56 -0.86 -5.14
CA VAL A 21 13.23 -1.29 -4.68
C VAL A 21 12.66 -0.21 -3.77
N HIS A 22 11.56 0.41 -4.18
CA HIS A 22 10.85 1.43 -3.40
C HIS A 22 9.74 0.81 -2.54
N CYS A 23 9.29 1.56 -1.52
CA CYS A 23 8.15 1.21 -0.67
C CYS A 23 8.32 -0.14 0.08
N CYS A 24 9.53 -0.37 0.59
CA CYS A 24 9.92 -1.57 1.34
C CYS A 24 9.57 -1.52 2.84
N GLY A 25 8.65 -0.64 3.26
CA GLY A 25 8.14 -0.59 4.62
C GLY A 25 6.66 -0.99 4.69
N PHE A 26 6.02 -0.62 5.81
CA PHE A 26 4.56 -0.75 5.94
C PHE A 26 3.82 0.09 4.88
N ASP A 27 4.53 1.08 4.34
CA ASP A 27 4.10 1.99 3.28
C ASP A 27 3.93 1.34 1.90
N SER A 28 4.04 0.01 1.75
CA SER A 28 3.36 -0.76 0.69
C SER A 28 3.49 -2.28 0.85
N ILE A 29 4.42 -2.84 1.64
CA ILE A 29 4.64 -4.31 1.67
C ILE A 29 3.36 -5.10 2.00
N PRO A 30 2.57 -4.76 3.04
CA PRO A 30 1.34 -5.50 3.33
C PRO A 30 0.34 -5.50 2.16
N SER A 31 0.25 -4.38 1.46
CA SER A 31 -0.63 -4.21 0.30
C SER A 31 -0.12 -4.95 -0.93
N ASP A 32 1.13 -4.66 -1.30
CA ASP A 32 1.78 -5.13 -2.52
C ASP A 32 2.09 -6.62 -2.46
N LEU A 33 2.86 -7.03 -1.45
CA LEU A 33 3.24 -8.43 -1.28
C LEU A 33 2.05 -9.30 -0.84
N GLY A 34 1.13 -8.74 -0.04
CA GLY A 34 -0.11 -9.43 0.33
C GLY A 34 -1.02 -9.71 -0.87
N THR A 35 -1.16 -8.74 -1.78
CA THR A 35 -1.91 -8.91 -3.03
C THR A 35 -1.22 -9.91 -3.95
N TRP A 36 0.10 -9.81 -4.09
CA TRP A 36 0.88 -10.77 -4.87
C TRP A 36 0.74 -12.19 -4.35
N ALA A 37 0.80 -12.39 -3.03
CA ALA A 37 0.67 -13.71 -2.42
C ALA A 37 -0.75 -14.28 -2.60
N LEU A 38 -1.78 -13.48 -2.32
CA LEU A 38 -3.18 -13.87 -2.54
C LEU A 38 -3.41 -14.28 -4.01
N GLN A 39 -2.95 -13.47 -4.96
CA GLN A 39 -3.16 -13.75 -6.39
C GLN A 39 -2.53 -15.09 -6.79
N ARG A 40 -1.32 -15.39 -6.33
CA ARG A 40 -0.65 -16.67 -6.62
C ARG A 40 -1.35 -17.87 -6.00
N GLU A 41 -1.78 -17.75 -4.75
CA GLU A 41 -2.46 -18.85 -4.05
C GLU A 41 -3.84 -19.13 -4.68
N VAL A 42 -4.58 -18.07 -5.04
CA VAL A 42 -5.88 -18.20 -5.72
C VAL A 42 -5.73 -18.75 -7.14
N GLU A 43 -4.74 -18.30 -7.91
CA GLU A 43 -4.48 -18.82 -9.24
C GLU A 43 -4.13 -20.32 -9.19
N ALA A 44 -3.39 -20.77 -8.17
CA ALA A 44 -3.12 -22.19 -7.97
C ALA A 44 -4.38 -23.02 -7.63
N LEU A 45 -5.35 -22.43 -6.92
CA LEU A 45 -6.60 -23.09 -6.51
C LEU A 45 -7.69 -23.08 -7.59
N HIS A 46 -7.82 -21.97 -8.32
CA HIS A 46 -8.92 -21.72 -9.25
C HIS A 46 -8.50 -21.63 -10.72
N GLY A 47 -7.20 -21.68 -11.01
CA GLY A 47 -6.64 -21.54 -12.36
C GLY A 47 -6.74 -20.12 -12.94
N ARG A 48 -7.19 -19.15 -12.15
CA ARG A 48 -7.34 -17.73 -12.51
C ARG A 48 -7.08 -16.82 -11.32
N PRO A 49 -6.53 -15.61 -11.53
CA PRO A 49 -6.38 -14.60 -10.49
C PRO A 49 -7.74 -14.00 -10.07
N CYS A 50 -7.77 -13.33 -8.91
CA CYS A 50 -8.86 -12.42 -8.56
C CYS A 50 -8.94 -11.26 -9.57
N GLU A 51 -10.15 -10.92 -9.98
CA GLU A 51 -10.47 -9.79 -10.86
C GLU A 51 -10.49 -8.46 -10.10
N ALA A 52 -10.85 -8.48 -8.82
CA ALA A 52 -10.66 -7.35 -7.94
C ALA A 52 -10.30 -7.78 -6.52
N ILE A 53 -9.52 -6.94 -5.85
CA ILE A 53 -9.16 -7.12 -4.44
C ILE A 53 -9.39 -5.81 -3.70
N THR A 54 -10.08 -5.87 -2.56
CA THR A 54 -10.11 -4.78 -1.59
C THR A 54 -9.34 -5.18 -0.35
N LEU A 55 -8.36 -4.36 0.01
CA LEU A 55 -7.68 -4.47 1.29
C LEU A 55 -8.43 -3.65 2.34
N TYR A 56 -8.65 -4.28 3.49
CA TYR A 56 -9.27 -3.70 4.65
C TYR A 56 -8.26 -3.60 5.78
N VAL A 57 -8.02 -2.40 6.28
CA VAL A 57 -7.35 -2.20 7.58
C VAL A 57 -8.39 -2.46 8.66
N ASP A 58 -8.34 -3.64 9.27
CA ASP A 58 -9.33 -4.08 10.25
C ASP A 58 -9.02 -3.56 11.65
N ARG A 59 -7.74 -3.66 12.05
CA ARG A 59 -7.24 -3.11 13.31
C ARG A 59 -5.80 -2.68 13.13
N ALA A 60 -5.46 -1.51 13.66
CA ALA A 60 -4.08 -1.07 13.75
C ALA A 60 -3.92 -0.27 15.04
N LYS A 61 -2.80 -0.51 15.72
CA LYS A 61 -2.33 0.27 16.85
C LYS A 61 -0.90 0.67 16.54
N GLY A 62 -0.71 1.97 16.32
CA GLY A 62 0.57 2.51 15.92
C GLY A 62 0.57 4.02 15.87
N GLY A 63 1.77 4.58 15.91
CA GLY A 63 1.99 6.02 15.79
C GLY A 63 2.15 6.42 14.33
N VAL A 64 1.66 7.61 13.97
CA VAL A 64 2.05 8.23 12.70
C VAL A 64 3.39 8.93 12.91
N SER A 65 4.39 8.58 12.10
CA SER A 65 5.70 9.24 12.20
C SER A 65 5.61 10.72 11.82
N GLY A 66 6.39 11.58 12.48
CA GLY A 66 6.57 12.97 12.02
C GLY A 66 7.06 13.04 10.56
N GLY A 67 7.80 12.01 10.10
CA GLY A 67 8.23 11.87 8.70
C GLY A 67 7.10 11.59 7.71
N THR A 68 6.11 10.78 8.09
CA THR A 68 4.89 10.52 7.29
C THR A 68 4.08 11.80 7.15
N ILE A 69 3.95 12.56 8.23
CA ILE A 69 3.24 13.83 8.23
C ILE A 69 3.99 14.88 7.39
N ALA A 70 5.30 15.00 7.56
CA ALA A 70 6.12 15.88 6.73
C ALA A 70 6.01 15.53 5.23
N SER A 71 5.96 14.23 4.90
CA SER A 71 5.75 13.77 3.53
C SER A 71 4.38 14.19 2.98
N MET A 72 3.32 14.07 3.79
CA MET A 72 1.98 14.53 3.42
C MET A 72 1.95 16.06 3.23
N LEU A 73 2.56 16.82 4.13
CA LEU A 73 2.68 18.28 4.04
C LEU A 73 3.39 18.70 2.75
N ASN A 74 4.50 18.05 2.42
CA ASN A 74 5.24 18.30 1.19
C ASN A 74 4.40 18.01 -0.06
N ILE A 75 3.64 16.90 -0.07
CA ILE A 75 2.74 16.58 -1.20
C ILE A 75 1.67 17.66 -1.35
N VAL A 76 1.04 18.09 -0.26
CA VAL A 76 0.00 19.13 -0.30
C VAL A 76 0.59 20.48 -0.76
N GLU A 77 1.76 20.85 -0.27
CA GLU A 77 2.43 22.09 -0.65
C GLU A 77 2.87 22.08 -2.13
N GLU A 78 3.50 21.00 -2.60
CA GLU A 78 3.85 20.84 -4.02
C GLU A 78 2.59 20.84 -4.90
N ALA A 79 1.55 20.09 -4.54
CA ALA A 79 0.31 20.01 -5.33
C ALA A 79 -0.48 21.33 -5.35
N THR A 80 -0.33 22.18 -4.34
CA THR A 80 -0.92 23.53 -4.31
C THR A 80 -0.17 24.48 -5.25
N ARG A 81 1.16 24.32 -5.38
CA ARG A 81 2.00 25.17 -6.24
C ARG A 81 2.02 24.72 -7.69
N ASP A 82 1.91 23.42 -7.96
CA ASP A 82 2.05 22.83 -9.30
C ASP A 82 0.83 21.97 -9.67
N PRO A 83 -0.03 22.42 -10.60
CA PRO A 83 -1.19 21.66 -11.08
C PRO A 83 -0.82 20.30 -11.70
N SER A 84 0.38 20.16 -12.26
CA SER A 84 0.85 18.89 -12.83
C SER A 84 1.08 17.85 -11.74
N VAL A 85 1.62 18.26 -10.59
CA VAL A 85 1.79 17.40 -9.40
C VAL A 85 0.43 16.94 -8.89
N ARG A 86 -0.56 17.84 -8.82
CA ARG A 86 -1.92 17.46 -8.44
C ARG A 86 -2.53 16.44 -9.40
N LYS A 87 -2.36 16.62 -10.71
CA LYS A 87 -2.85 15.67 -11.72
C LYS A 87 -2.18 14.30 -11.56
N ILE A 88 -0.88 14.26 -11.32
CA ILE A 88 -0.12 13.01 -11.09
C ILE A 88 -0.59 12.34 -9.80
N ALA A 89 -0.74 13.11 -8.70
CA ALA A 89 -1.19 12.58 -7.42
C ALA A 89 -2.60 11.97 -7.51
N GLY A 90 -3.50 12.59 -8.26
CA GLY A 90 -4.85 12.07 -8.48
C GLY A 90 -4.95 10.91 -9.48
N HIS A 91 -3.88 10.57 -10.20
CA HIS A 91 -3.93 9.56 -11.25
C HIS A 91 -3.73 8.13 -10.68
N PRO A 92 -4.69 7.19 -10.82
CA PRO A 92 -4.63 5.85 -10.19
C PRO A 92 -3.45 4.98 -10.67
N TYR A 93 -3.03 5.18 -11.92
CA TYR A 93 -1.90 4.49 -12.55
C TYR A 93 -0.64 5.37 -12.71
N ALA A 94 -0.47 6.41 -11.91
CA ALA A 94 0.64 7.38 -12.05
C ALA A 94 2.04 6.75 -12.04
N LEU A 95 2.18 5.64 -11.31
CA LEU A 95 3.44 4.94 -11.13
C LEU A 95 3.67 3.84 -12.16
N ASN A 96 2.71 3.54 -13.04
CA ASN A 96 2.92 2.51 -14.06
C ASN A 96 3.95 2.95 -15.11
N PRO A 97 4.57 1.97 -15.82
CA PRO A 97 5.43 2.22 -16.96
C PRO A 97 4.80 3.19 -17.98
N GLU A 98 5.65 3.83 -18.79
CA GLU A 98 5.16 4.66 -19.89
C GLU A 98 4.34 3.83 -20.89
N GLY A 99 3.26 4.42 -21.41
CA GLY A 99 2.28 3.70 -22.24
C GLY A 99 1.25 2.87 -21.43
N GLU A 100 1.55 2.50 -20.18
CA GLU A 100 0.75 1.55 -19.39
C GLU A 100 -0.01 2.22 -18.22
N ARG A 101 -0.31 3.53 -18.34
CA ARG A 101 -0.98 4.34 -17.29
C ARG A 101 -2.48 4.47 -17.50
N SER A 102 -3.13 3.40 -17.92
CA SER A 102 -4.59 3.35 -18.08
C SER A 102 -5.11 2.03 -17.53
N GLY A 103 -6.36 2.05 -17.08
CA GLY A 103 -7.03 0.87 -16.56
C GLY A 103 -8.38 1.21 -15.93
N PRO A 104 -9.06 0.22 -15.36
CA PRO A 104 -10.45 0.34 -14.90
C PRO A 104 -10.65 1.08 -13.57
N ASP A 105 -9.59 1.32 -12.79
CA ASP A 105 -9.67 1.94 -11.47
C ASP A 105 -9.90 3.44 -11.52
N GLY A 106 -10.72 3.92 -10.58
CA GLY A 106 -10.96 5.34 -10.31
C GLY A 106 -10.14 5.88 -9.14
N SER A 107 -10.60 7.00 -8.59
CA SER A 107 -10.02 7.58 -7.37
C SER A 107 -10.24 6.69 -6.15
N ASP A 108 -9.30 6.74 -5.20
CA ASP A 108 -9.42 6.07 -3.91
C ASP A 108 -10.60 6.64 -3.10
N GLN A 109 -11.15 5.86 -2.15
CA GLN A 109 -12.30 6.28 -1.34
C GLN A 109 -11.96 7.53 -0.51
N MET A 110 -12.71 8.61 -0.68
CA MET A 110 -12.55 9.88 0.05
C MET A 110 -13.64 10.15 1.09
N GLY A 111 -14.75 9.42 1.03
CA GLY A 111 -15.91 9.58 1.92
C GLY A 111 -16.22 8.32 2.73
N LEU A 112 -17.31 8.36 3.48
CA LEU A 112 -17.85 7.19 4.18
C LEU A 112 -18.35 6.18 3.14
N GLY A 113 -18.01 4.91 3.33
CA GLY A 113 -18.41 3.82 2.44
C GLY A 113 -18.95 2.62 3.22
N ARG A 114 -19.21 1.53 2.48
CA ARG A 114 -19.60 0.23 3.04
C ARG A 114 -18.90 -0.89 2.29
N ALA A 115 -18.43 -1.88 3.03
CA ALA A 115 -17.99 -3.15 2.49
C ALA A 115 -19.20 -3.99 2.01
N PRO A 116 -18.98 -5.02 1.16
CA PRO A 116 -20.07 -5.89 0.69
C PRO A 116 -20.88 -6.55 1.81
N ASP A 117 -20.24 -6.87 2.94
CA ASP A 117 -20.87 -7.44 4.13
C ASP A 117 -21.64 -6.40 4.99
N GLY A 118 -21.79 -5.17 4.50
CA GLY A 118 -22.52 -4.08 5.14
C GLY A 118 -21.73 -3.30 6.20
N ARG A 119 -20.51 -3.73 6.53
CA ARG A 119 -19.65 -3.02 7.50
C ARG A 119 -19.27 -1.63 7.00
N PRO A 120 -19.30 -0.59 7.86
CA PRO A 120 -18.90 0.75 7.46
C PRO A 120 -17.40 0.82 7.18
N THR A 121 -17.03 1.57 6.14
CA THR A 121 -15.65 1.82 5.75
C THR A 121 -15.32 3.31 5.75
N ALA A 122 -14.07 3.65 6.02
CA ALA A 122 -13.54 5.01 5.94
C ALA A 122 -12.30 5.06 5.03
N PRO A 123 -11.96 6.25 4.49
CA PRO A 123 -10.75 6.44 3.69
C PRO A 123 -9.49 5.98 4.43
N PHE A 124 -8.57 5.32 3.74
CA PHE A 124 -7.24 4.99 4.29
C PHE A 124 -6.18 5.89 3.66
N VAL A 125 -5.42 6.63 4.48
CA VAL A 125 -4.47 7.65 4.00
C VAL A 125 -3.39 7.07 3.08
N MET A 126 -2.89 5.87 3.38
CA MET A 126 -1.83 5.25 2.56
C MET A 126 -2.35 4.66 1.25
N ALA A 127 -3.68 4.53 1.06
CA ALA A 127 -4.26 4.09 -0.20
C ALA A 127 -3.77 4.94 -1.38
N ALA A 128 -3.59 6.25 -1.17
CA ALA A 128 -3.09 7.18 -2.18
C ALA A 128 -1.69 6.84 -2.72
N ILE A 129 -0.92 6.00 -2.03
CA ILE A 129 0.39 5.50 -2.46
C ILE A 129 0.26 4.03 -2.83
N ASN A 130 -0.21 3.21 -1.89
CA ASN A 130 -0.21 1.75 -2.00
C ASN A 130 -0.97 1.24 -3.22
N THR A 131 -2.13 1.83 -3.55
CA THR A 131 -2.92 1.35 -4.70
C THR A 131 -2.19 1.55 -6.02
N ARG A 132 -1.35 2.59 -6.13
CA ARG A 132 -0.48 2.82 -7.31
C ARG A 132 0.71 1.86 -7.32
N VAL A 133 1.23 1.46 -6.16
CA VAL A 133 2.31 0.47 -6.06
C VAL A 133 1.81 -0.90 -6.50
N VAL A 134 0.65 -1.35 -6.01
CA VAL A 134 0.04 -2.64 -6.39
C VAL A 134 -0.22 -2.70 -7.91
N ARG A 135 -0.78 -1.63 -8.48
CA ARG A 135 -1.02 -1.54 -9.94
C ARG A 135 0.29 -1.52 -10.73
N ARG A 136 1.35 -0.86 -10.21
CA ARG A 136 2.69 -0.91 -10.82
C ARG A 136 3.24 -2.33 -10.78
N SER A 137 3.11 -3.05 -9.66
CA SER A 137 3.53 -4.45 -9.57
C SER A 137 2.84 -5.31 -10.61
N ASN A 138 1.53 -5.16 -10.80
CA ASN A 138 0.80 -5.87 -11.86
C ASN A 138 1.40 -5.58 -13.25
N ALA A 139 1.65 -4.30 -13.57
CA ALA A 139 2.25 -3.92 -14.85
C ALA A 139 3.67 -4.47 -15.02
N LEU A 140 4.50 -4.45 -13.97
CA LEU A 140 5.87 -4.98 -14.00
C LEU A 140 5.91 -6.52 -14.09
N LEU A 141 4.89 -7.20 -13.58
CA LEU A 141 4.73 -8.65 -13.66
C LEU A 141 4.05 -9.10 -14.97
N GLY A 142 3.97 -8.22 -15.98
CA GLY A 142 3.36 -8.56 -17.27
C GLY A 142 1.85 -8.75 -17.22
N TYR A 143 1.16 -8.04 -16.31
CA TYR A 143 -0.28 -8.15 -16.07
C TYR A 143 -0.72 -9.53 -15.57
N ALA A 144 0.07 -10.14 -14.68
CA ALA A 144 -0.24 -11.41 -14.04
C ALA A 144 -1.61 -11.43 -13.33
N TYR A 145 -2.11 -10.28 -12.87
CA TYR A 145 -3.43 -10.18 -12.23
C TYR A 145 -4.56 -9.90 -13.24
N GLY A 146 -4.23 -9.71 -14.52
CA GLY A 146 -5.12 -9.24 -15.57
C GLY A 146 -5.03 -7.74 -15.81
N ARG A 147 -5.33 -7.30 -17.05
CA ARG A 147 -5.37 -5.87 -17.43
C ARG A 147 -6.57 -5.13 -16.83
N ASP A 148 -7.65 -5.85 -16.58
CA ASP A 148 -8.88 -5.31 -15.97
C ASP A 148 -8.92 -5.49 -14.45
N PHE A 149 -7.78 -5.87 -13.82
CA PHE A 149 -7.67 -6.00 -12.37
C PHE A 149 -7.96 -4.67 -11.67
N ARG A 150 -8.80 -4.72 -10.62
CA ARG A 150 -9.13 -3.57 -9.78
C ARG A 150 -8.58 -3.75 -8.36
N TYR A 151 -8.12 -2.67 -7.77
CA TYR A 151 -7.58 -2.70 -6.41
C TYR A 151 -7.99 -1.48 -5.60
N ALA A 152 -8.40 -1.70 -4.34
CA ALA A 152 -8.79 -0.64 -3.41
C ALA A 152 -8.28 -0.91 -1.99
N GLU A 153 -8.13 0.16 -1.20
CA GLU A 153 -7.81 0.05 0.23
C GLU A 153 -8.68 0.97 1.06
N VAL A 154 -9.21 0.44 2.16
CA VAL A 154 -10.08 1.19 3.08
C VAL A 154 -9.85 0.75 4.52
N MET A 155 -10.21 1.61 5.48
CA MET A 155 -10.36 1.18 6.87
C MET A 155 -11.74 0.55 7.06
N ARG A 156 -11.83 -0.58 7.77
CA ARG A 156 -13.10 -1.26 8.04
C ARG A 156 -13.41 -1.28 9.53
N PHE A 157 -14.66 -1.01 9.86
CA PHE A 157 -15.12 -0.99 11.25
C PHE A 157 -16.21 -2.04 11.47
N PRO A 158 -16.41 -2.51 12.72
CA PRO A 158 -17.48 -3.47 13.03
C PRO A 158 -18.86 -2.96 12.61
N ALA A 159 -19.77 -3.86 12.21
CA ALA A 159 -21.17 -3.55 11.89
C ALA A 159 -22.00 -3.24 13.16
N THR A 160 -21.60 -2.22 13.91
CA THR A 160 -22.27 -1.75 15.13
C THR A 160 -22.49 -0.24 15.06
N PRO A 161 -23.44 0.33 15.82
CA PRO A 161 -23.61 1.79 15.89
C PRO A 161 -22.31 2.51 16.27
N LYS A 162 -21.52 1.93 17.19
CA LYS A 162 -20.20 2.43 17.55
C LYS A 162 -19.24 2.41 16.35
N GLY A 163 -19.22 1.32 15.58
CA GLY A 163 -18.40 1.21 14.38
C GLY A 163 -18.76 2.23 13.30
N GLN A 164 -20.06 2.51 13.12
CA GLN A 164 -20.53 3.57 12.21
C GLN A 164 -20.07 4.96 12.67
N ALA A 165 -20.20 5.26 13.97
CA ALA A 165 -19.73 6.52 14.54
C ALA A 165 -18.21 6.69 14.39
N LEU A 166 -17.42 5.62 14.60
CA LEU A 166 -15.97 5.65 14.40
C LEU A 166 -15.59 5.88 12.94
N ALA A 167 -16.25 5.21 11.99
CA ALA A 167 -16.01 5.40 10.56
C ALA A 167 -16.33 6.84 10.11
N LEU A 168 -17.45 7.39 10.58
CA LEU A 168 -17.83 8.78 10.32
C LEU A 168 -16.82 9.76 10.94
N GLY A 169 -16.45 9.56 12.20
CA GLY A 169 -15.47 10.39 12.89
C GLY A 169 -14.10 10.38 12.21
N MET A 170 -13.64 9.21 11.77
CA MET A 170 -12.40 9.06 11.01
C MET A 170 -12.47 9.81 9.67
N THR A 171 -13.57 9.63 8.92
CA THR A 171 -13.78 10.29 7.64
C THR A 171 -13.80 11.82 7.80
N ALA A 172 -14.58 12.32 8.76
CA ALA A 172 -14.68 13.75 9.04
C ALA A 172 -13.36 14.33 9.54
N GLY A 173 -12.67 13.63 10.44
CA GLY A 173 -11.38 14.05 10.99
C GLY A 173 -10.30 14.14 9.92
N LEU A 174 -10.20 13.13 9.05
CA LEU A 174 -9.27 13.16 7.92
C LEU A 174 -9.62 14.25 6.92
N GLY A 175 -10.90 14.42 6.58
CA GLY A 175 -11.36 15.49 5.71
C GLY A 175 -11.00 16.88 6.24
N ALA A 176 -11.27 17.13 7.53
CA ALA A 176 -10.92 18.37 8.20
C ALA A 176 -9.40 18.62 8.22
N LEU A 177 -8.60 17.58 8.51
CA LEU A 177 -7.15 17.65 8.46
C LEU A 177 -6.68 18.05 7.05
N MET A 178 -7.14 17.35 6.01
CA MET A 178 -6.73 17.64 4.62
C MET A 178 -7.13 19.05 4.16
N LEU A 179 -8.32 19.52 4.53
CA LEU A 179 -8.75 20.90 4.29
C LEU A 179 -7.85 21.91 5.03
N GLY A 180 -7.54 21.65 6.30
CA GLY A 180 -6.67 22.49 7.12
C GLY A 180 -5.23 22.57 6.56
N LEU A 181 -4.70 21.46 6.06
CA LEU A 181 -3.38 21.41 5.40
C LEU A 181 -3.37 22.10 4.03
N GLY A 182 -4.50 22.15 3.33
CA GLY A 182 -4.63 22.85 2.05
C GLY A 182 -4.51 24.38 2.16
N VAL A 183 -4.85 24.94 3.32
CA VAL A 183 -4.84 26.39 3.56
C VAL A 183 -3.55 26.81 4.29
N GLY A 184 -2.79 27.74 3.70
CA GLY A 184 -1.42 28.08 4.14
C GLY A 184 -1.27 28.43 5.63
N PRO A 185 -2.04 29.40 6.18
CA PRO A 185 -1.94 29.78 7.59
C PRO A 185 -2.29 28.64 8.57
N THR A 186 -3.35 27.88 8.31
CA THR A 186 -3.73 26.72 9.12
C THR A 186 -2.73 25.59 9.00
N ARG A 187 -2.18 25.33 7.81
CA ARG A 187 -1.10 24.36 7.61
C ARG A 187 0.09 24.66 8.52
N ARG A 188 0.52 25.93 8.55
CA ARG A 188 1.64 26.38 9.39
C ARG A 188 1.33 26.17 10.88
N LEU A 189 0.12 26.55 11.33
CA LEU A 189 -0.29 26.36 12.72
C LEU A 189 -0.32 24.88 13.12
N LEU A 190 -0.90 24.01 12.28
CA LEU A 190 -0.98 22.57 12.51
C LEU A 190 0.42 21.94 12.58
N ALA A 191 1.31 22.31 11.65
CA ALA A 191 2.68 21.83 11.61
C ALA A 191 3.52 22.27 12.83
N GLU A 192 3.29 23.47 13.36
CA GLU A 192 4.05 24.01 14.50
C GLU A 192 3.53 23.53 15.86
N ARG A 193 2.23 23.25 15.99
CA ARG A 193 1.56 23.09 17.31
C ARG A 193 0.90 21.74 17.56
N VAL A 194 0.52 20.99 16.52
CA VAL A 194 -0.37 19.82 16.65
C VAL A 194 0.30 18.55 16.14
N LEU A 195 1.00 18.64 15.01
CA LEU A 195 1.58 17.49 14.35
C LEU A 195 2.95 17.15 14.97
N PRO A 196 3.27 15.86 15.20
CA PRO A 196 4.60 15.40 15.59
C PRO A 196 5.69 15.99 14.71
N LYS A 197 6.77 16.48 15.33
CA LYS A 197 7.90 17.05 14.60
C LYS A 197 8.75 15.95 13.96
N PRO A 198 9.51 16.25 12.89
CA PRO A 198 10.50 15.32 12.36
C PRO A 198 11.48 14.88 13.46
N GLY A 199 11.60 13.56 13.67
CA GLY A 199 12.42 12.99 14.75
C GLY A 199 11.64 12.64 16.03
N GLU A 200 10.40 13.13 16.18
CA GLU A 200 9.48 12.66 17.20
C GLU A 200 8.74 11.43 16.65
N GLY A 201 8.92 10.29 17.33
CA GLY A 201 8.30 9.01 17.00
C GLY A 201 7.82 8.31 18.27
N PRO A 202 7.05 7.22 18.13
CA PRO A 202 6.58 6.45 19.27
C PRO A 202 7.78 5.91 20.09
N SER A 203 7.58 5.83 21.40
CA SER A 203 8.55 5.23 22.33
C SER A 203 8.83 3.76 21.98
N ALA A 204 9.88 3.18 22.56
CA ALA A 204 10.16 1.75 22.37
C ALA A 204 8.95 0.89 22.78
N ASP A 205 8.38 1.14 23.96
CA ASP A 205 7.20 0.45 24.47
C ASP A 205 5.97 0.62 23.58
N GLU A 206 5.75 1.81 23.02
CA GLU A 206 4.66 2.04 22.07
C GLU A 206 4.84 1.25 20.78
N ARG A 207 6.08 1.10 20.31
CA ARG A 207 6.39 0.30 19.13
C ARG A 207 6.22 -1.20 19.38
N GLU A 208 6.67 -1.67 20.52
CA GLU A 208 6.58 -3.08 20.92
C GLU A 208 5.14 -3.49 21.26
N ALA A 209 4.34 -2.59 21.82
CA ALA A 209 2.92 -2.83 22.11
C ALA A 209 1.98 -2.52 20.93
N GLY A 210 2.53 -2.11 19.78
CA GLY A 210 1.81 -1.83 18.55
C GLY A 210 1.48 -3.11 17.78
N TYR A 211 0.59 -3.01 16.80
CA TYR A 211 0.25 -4.13 15.91
C TYR A 211 -0.55 -3.64 14.71
N PHE A 212 -0.67 -4.47 13.69
CA PHE A 212 -1.66 -4.28 12.63
C PHE A 212 -2.27 -5.61 12.18
N ARG A 213 -3.50 -5.52 11.69
CA ARG A 213 -4.33 -6.62 11.18
C ARG A 213 -5.05 -6.12 9.94
N MET A 214 -4.70 -6.66 8.80
CA MET A 214 -5.26 -6.31 7.51
C MET A 214 -5.82 -7.57 6.85
N SER A 215 -6.93 -7.43 6.15
CA SER A 215 -7.47 -8.51 5.32
C SER A 215 -7.59 -8.06 3.88
N LEU A 216 -7.19 -8.90 2.94
CA LEU A 216 -7.50 -8.73 1.53
C LEU A 216 -8.70 -9.61 1.20
N GLU A 217 -9.71 -9.06 0.56
CA GLU A 217 -10.84 -9.82 0.04
C GLU A 217 -10.82 -9.68 -1.48
N GLY A 218 -10.63 -10.81 -2.15
CA GLY A 218 -10.61 -10.92 -3.59
C GLY A 218 -11.82 -11.67 -4.12
N HIS A 219 -12.29 -11.28 -5.30
CA HIS A 219 -13.29 -12.04 -6.05
C HIS A 219 -12.88 -12.19 -7.51
N GLY A 220 -13.40 -13.21 -8.16
CA GLY A 220 -13.20 -13.45 -9.59
C GLY A 220 -14.01 -14.65 -10.06
N HIS A 221 -13.77 -15.06 -11.30
CA HIS A 221 -14.40 -16.23 -11.89
C HIS A 221 -13.36 -17.25 -12.31
N ASP A 222 -13.62 -18.54 -12.06
CA ASP A 222 -12.74 -19.62 -12.50
C ASP A 222 -12.85 -19.85 -14.02
N ALA A 223 -12.10 -20.83 -14.54
CA ALA A 223 -12.10 -21.15 -15.97
C ALA A 223 -13.47 -21.57 -16.54
N THR A 224 -14.42 -22.00 -15.68
CA THR A 224 -15.79 -22.37 -16.05
C THR A 224 -16.78 -21.21 -15.97
N GLY A 225 -16.32 -20.05 -15.48
CA GLY A 225 -17.17 -18.89 -15.21
C GLY A 225 -17.88 -18.95 -13.85
N LYS A 226 -17.54 -19.91 -12.99
CA LYS A 226 -18.10 -19.99 -11.64
C LYS A 226 -17.43 -18.91 -10.77
N PRO A 227 -18.21 -18.10 -10.03
CA PRO A 227 -17.64 -17.11 -9.13
C PRO A 227 -16.92 -17.78 -7.95
N PHE A 228 -15.82 -17.16 -7.52
CA PHE A 228 -15.13 -17.49 -6.29
C PHE A 228 -14.80 -16.23 -5.49
N GLU A 229 -14.66 -16.40 -4.18
CA GLU A 229 -14.18 -15.39 -3.25
C GLU A 229 -12.99 -15.96 -2.48
N ALA A 230 -12.03 -15.10 -2.15
CA ALA A 230 -10.86 -15.47 -1.38
C ALA A 230 -10.56 -14.38 -0.35
N ARG A 231 -10.15 -14.79 0.85
CA ARG A 231 -9.74 -13.88 1.91
C ARG A 231 -8.30 -14.16 2.30
N TYR A 232 -7.48 -13.13 2.40
CA TYR A 232 -6.09 -13.22 2.86
C TYR A 232 -5.91 -12.37 4.11
N ARG A 233 -5.07 -12.79 5.04
CA ARG A 233 -4.68 -11.99 6.21
C ARG A 233 -3.22 -11.60 6.12
N VAL A 234 -2.96 -10.33 6.42
CA VAL A 234 -1.60 -9.80 6.61
C VAL A 234 -1.53 -9.14 7.97
N GLU A 235 -0.65 -9.65 8.83
CA GLU A 235 -0.58 -9.25 10.24
C GLU A 235 0.86 -9.09 10.72
N GLY A 236 1.05 -8.25 11.72
CA GLY A 236 2.29 -8.14 12.47
C GLY A 236 2.06 -7.53 13.85
N ASP A 237 2.98 -7.84 14.76
CA ASP A 237 2.85 -7.61 16.21
C ASP A 237 3.75 -6.48 16.70
N LEU A 238 4.12 -5.57 15.80
CA LEU A 238 4.78 -4.32 16.10
C LEU A 238 3.99 -3.17 15.50
N ASP A 239 4.24 -1.97 16.01
CA ASP A 239 3.75 -0.73 15.42
C ASP A 239 4.03 -0.69 13.91
N PRO A 240 3.02 -0.45 13.05
CA PRO A 240 3.19 -0.41 11.61
C PRO A 240 4.19 0.67 11.16
N GLY A 241 4.19 1.84 11.79
CA GLY A 241 4.95 3.01 11.32
C GLY A 241 6.47 2.89 11.48
N TYR A 242 6.94 2.19 12.51
CA TYR A 242 8.34 2.09 12.87
C TYR A 242 8.77 0.65 13.12
N GLY A 243 8.20 -0.02 14.13
CA GLY A 243 8.67 -1.33 14.56
C GLY A 243 8.58 -2.35 13.44
N GLN A 244 7.40 -2.48 12.84
CA GLN A 244 7.19 -3.37 11.72
C GLN A 244 7.91 -2.89 10.45
N THR A 245 7.93 -1.58 10.20
CA THR A 245 8.63 -1.02 9.04
C THR A 245 10.13 -1.32 9.10
N ALA A 246 10.75 -1.31 10.28
CA ALA A 246 12.16 -1.67 10.45
C ALA A 246 12.41 -3.14 10.10
N VAL A 247 11.55 -4.05 10.56
CA VAL A 247 11.61 -5.48 10.18
C VAL A 247 11.49 -5.62 8.67
N MET A 248 10.48 -5.00 8.06
CA MET A 248 10.24 -5.05 6.62
C MET A 248 11.42 -4.54 5.78
N LEU A 249 12.00 -3.40 6.16
CA LEU A 249 13.16 -2.83 5.48
C LEU A 249 14.40 -3.71 5.63
N GLY A 250 14.63 -4.24 6.83
CA GLY A 250 15.73 -5.16 7.11
C GLY A 250 15.62 -6.43 6.27
N GLU A 251 14.44 -7.07 6.27
CA GLU A 251 14.21 -8.30 5.50
C GLU A 251 14.24 -8.05 3.99
N ALA A 252 13.78 -6.89 3.50
CA ALA A 252 13.92 -6.52 2.09
C ALA A 252 15.39 -6.35 1.67
N ALA A 253 16.21 -5.72 2.52
CA ALA A 253 17.64 -5.57 2.29
C ALA A 253 18.38 -6.91 2.31
N LEU A 254 18.08 -7.77 3.29
CA LEU A 254 18.64 -9.12 3.38
C LEU A 254 18.21 -9.98 2.19
N CYS A 255 16.94 -9.88 1.76
CA CYS A 255 16.43 -10.57 0.58
C CYS A 255 17.23 -10.16 -0.68
N LEU A 256 17.43 -8.85 -0.90
CA LEU A 256 18.24 -8.35 -2.01
C LEU A 256 19.69 -8.87 -1.99
N ALA A 257 20.28 -8.97 -0.80
CA ALA A 257 21.68 -9.35 -0.64
C ALA A 257 21.91 -10.87 -0.73
N LEU A 258 20.97 -11.68 -0.26
CA LEU A 258 21.19 -13.11 0.02
C LEU A 258 20.33 -14.05 -0.83
N ASP A 259 19.12 -13.65 -1.22
CA ASP A 259 18.11 -14.59 -1.72
C ASP A 259 17.57 -14.22 -3.12
N ALA A 260 17.64 -12.95 -3.50
CA ALA A 260 17.02 -12.45 -4.71
C ALA A 260 17.74 -12.98 -5.95
N SER A 261 17.03 -13.78 -6.76
CA SER A 261 17.46 -14.11 -8.12
C SER A 261 17.81 -12.84 -8.90
N PRO A 262 18.87 -12.83 -9.74
CA PRO A 262 19.29 -11.65 -10.49
C PRO A 262 18.17 -10.97 -11.30
N ALA A 263 17.17 -11.74 -11.75
CA ALA A 263 16.04 -11.23 -12.52
C ALA A 263 14.76 -11.00 -11.68
N GLY A 264 14.71 -11.45 -10.43
CA GLY A 264 13.53 -11.37 -9.57
C GLY A 264 12.26 -12.02 -10.17
N PRO A 265 11.08 -11.84 -9.52
CA PRO A 265 9.79 -12.32 -10.01
C PRO A 265 9.36 -11.74 -11.37
N ALA A 266 9.68 -10.47 -11.64
CA ALA A 266 9.34 -9.81 -12.90
C ALA A 266 10.24 -10.22 -14.08
N GLY A 267 11.29 -11.02 -13.85
CA GLY A 267 12.27 -11.35 -14.90
C GLY A 267 13.14 -10.16 -15.33
N LEU A 268 13.12 -9.06 -14.56
CA LEU A 268 13.86 -7.83 -14.83
C LEU A 268 15.20 -7.84 -14.11
N ARG A 269 16.29 -7.76 -14.89
CA ARG A 269 17.67 -7.72 -14.35
C ARG A 269 18.02 -6.42 -13.62
N GLY A 270 17.26 -5.35 -13.84
CA GLY A 270 17.49 -4.03 -13.27
C GLY A 270 16.25 -3.15 -13.45
N GLY A 271 16.27 -1.98 -12.83
CA GLY A 271 15.18 -1.02 -12.87
C GLY A 271 14.74 -0.55 -11.49
N VAL A 272 13.71 0.28 -11.47
CA VAL A 272 13.08 0.74 -10.23
C VAL A 272 11.84 -0.10 -9.99
N LEU A 273 11.88 -0.98 -8.99
CA LEU A 273 10.93 -2.07 -8.81
C LEU A 273 10.09 -1.87 -7.54
N THR A 274 9.04 -2.68 -7.41
CA THR A 274 8.23 -2.79 -6.20
C THR A 274 8.66 -4.02 -5.38
N PRO A 275 8.29 -4.13 -4.09
CA PRO A 275 8.61 -5.30 -3.29
C PRO A 275 8.12 -6.61 -3.93
N ALA A 276 6.88 -6.64 -4.45
CA ALA A 276 6.34 -7.82 -5.11
C ALA A 276 7.06 -8.15 -6.42
N SER A 277 7.33 -7.15 -7.27
CA SER A 277 7.96 -7.38 -8.58
C SER A 277 9.45 -7.73 -8.47
N ALA A 278 10.11 -7.30 -7.40
CA ALA A 278 11.54 -7.54 -7.15
C ALA A 278 11.81 -8.78 -6.30
N LEU A 279 11.06 -9.00 -5.23
CA LEU A 279 11.45 -9.92 -4.16
C LEU A 279 10.47 -11.07 -3.96
N GLY A 280 9.16 -10.84 -4.18
CA GLY A 280 8.13 -11.88 -4.24
C GLY A 280 8.25 -12.95 -3.15
N ALA A 281 8.33 -14.22 -3.56
CA ALA A 281 8.36 -15.37 -2.65
C ALA A 281 9.49 -15.28 -1.61
N ALA A 282 10.68 -14.84 -2.02
CA ALA A 282 11.84 -14.81 -1.12
C ALA A 282 11.63 -13.81 0.03
N LEU A 283 11.07 -12.63 -0.25
CA LEU A 283 10.70 -11.70 0.81
C LEU A 283 9.52 -12.20 1.64
N LEU A 284 8.52 -12.84 1.02
CA LEU A 284 7.37 -13.39 1.73
C LEU A 284 7.81 -14.39 2.82
N GLU A 285 8.67 -15.34 2.46
CA GLU A 285 9.18 -16.35 3.39
C GLU A 285 10.04 -15.73 4.50
N ARG A 286 10.85 -14.72 4.18
CA ARG A 286 11.60 -13.96 5.18
C ARG A 286 10.70 -13.27 6.20
N LEU A 287 9.67 -12.56 5.72
CA LEU A 287 8.76 -11.85 6.61
C LEU A 287 7.97 -12.82 7.48
N ARG A 288 7.56 -13.97 6.94
CA ARG A 288 6.96 -15.06 7.72
C ARG A 288 7.92 -15.57 8.80
N ALA A 289 9.18 -15.83 8.45
CA ALA A 289 10.21 -16.24 9.41
C ALA A 289 10.50 -15.16 10.48
N ALA A 290 10.36 -13.88 10.12
CA ALA A 290 10.47 -12.75 11.02
C ALA A 290 9.18 -12.49 11.85
N GLY A 291 8.21 -13.40 11.84
CA GLY A 291 7.02 -13.37 12.70
C GLY A 291 5.81 -12.65 12.10
N MET A 292 5.86 -12.21 10.85
CA MET A 292 4.66 -11.69 10.18
C MET A 292 3.76 -12.83 9.70
N ARG A 293 2.45 -12.56 9.65
CA ARG A 293 1.47 -13.50 9.10
C ARG A 293 1.08 -13.08 7.70
N PHE A 294 1.13 -14.02 6.77
CA PHE A 294 0.60 -13.90 5.42
C PHE A 294 -0.10 -15.22 5.10
N GLU A 295 -1.42 -15.24 5.17
CA GLU A 295 -2.17 -16.51 5.14
C GLU A 295 -3.51 -16.37 4.42
N LEU A 296 -3.82 -17.33 3.56
CA LEU A 296 -5.16 -17.52 3.04
C LEU A 296 -6.09 -17.95 4.18
N SER A 297 -7.17 -17.21 4.37
CA SER A 297 -8.25 -17.56 5.27
C SER A 297 -9.29 -18.37 4.52
N GLY A 298 -9.58 -19.56 5.04
CA GLY A 298 -10.73 -20.37 4.60
C GLY A 298 -12.07 -19.77 5.00
#